data_AF-A0AAW0GF51-F1
#
_entry.id   AF-A0AAW0GF51-F1
#
_cell.length_a   1.000
_cell.length_b   1.000
_cell.length_c   1.000
_cell.angle_alpha   90.00
_cell.angle_beta   90.00
_cell.angle_gamma   90.00
#
_symmetry.space_group_name_H-M   'P 1'
#
loop_
_entity.id
_entity.type
_entity.pdbx_description
1 polymer ?
#
loop_
_entity_poly.entity_id
_entity_poly.type
_entity_poly.pdbx_seq_one_letter_code
_entity_poly.pdbx_strand_id
1 'polypeptide(L)'
;MTCDVTRKFQQGVRRAEDLFEGDFFERKRIVEDVERWCKRAKEKKAPILYDYEIVTQSAKRLKDRGHLVFTDGTLTRFHMVMCFGHSHSDSRRFSFEDDYAAITKANAHRLMSLLKYLHHSERKPVFVRATYTTQGRSLHPDFLSSSETPVNAGIPIFHVTPDNFIPSLLPSDVDKIDALIAQNQMPGVLVPTPPEVKQEVIGTKAIRPIMRHFMLADVKVVIQCAHCGRNGQENMRTCSNCRLVRYCRKECQKAAWKVHKAVCMVPQERPVLAVSSSSSVSVNSKQVSQDNERQRRSRNLLACLSLIIFAYVVSVYL
;
A
#
# COMPACT_ATOMS: atom_id res chain seq x y z
N MET A 1 -18.00 2.14 2.01
CA MET A 1 -17.34 3.36 1.49
C MET A 1 -16.29 2.90 0.50
N THR A 2 -16.46 3.26 -0.77
CA THR A 2 -15.48 3.00 -1.83
C THR A 2 -14.17 3.70 -1.48
N CYS A 3 -13.04 3.01 -1.61
CA CYS A 3 -11.72 3.64 -1.61
C CYS A 3 -11.71 4.57 -2.83
N ASP A 4 -12.02 5.85 -2.63
CA ASP A 4 -12.47 6.72 -3.71
C ASP A 4 -11.33 7.57 -4.27
N VAL A 5 -10.25 6.88 -4.64
CA VAL A 5 -9.12 7.50 -5.36
C VAL A 5 -9.63 8.20 -6.62
N THR A 6 -10.62 7.60 -7.30
CA THR A 6 -11.31 8.20 -8.44
C THR A 6 -11.89 9.58 -8.11
N ARG A 7 -12.68 9.71 -7.04
CA ARG A 7 -13.26 11.00 -6.63
C ARG A 7 -12.21 12.03 -6.23
N LYS A 8 -11.04 11.62 -5.75
CA LYS A 8 -9.94 12.56 -5.48
C LYS A 8 -9.55 13.31 -6.76
N PHE A 9 -9.37 12.59 -7.86
CA PHE A 9 -8.93 13.17 -9.12
C PHE A 9 -10.07 13.78 -9.97
N GLN A 10 -11.33 13.46 -9.66
CA GLN A 10 -12.49 14.16 -10.21
C GLN A 10 -12.67 15.57 -9.62
N GLN A 11 -12.13 15.83 -8.43
CA GLN A 11 -12.19 17.14 -7.79
C GLN A 11 -11.13 18.11 -8.34
N GLY A 12 -11.24 19.40 -8.01
CA GLY A 12 -10.22 20.39 -8.34
C GLY A 12 -8.97 20.27 -7.46
N VAL A 13 -7.80 20.63 -8.00
CA VAL A 13 -6.48 20.50 -7.34
C VAL A 13 -6.42 21.16 -5.95
N ARG A 14 -7.17 22.26 -5.74
CA ARG A 14 -7.25 22.94 -4.44
C ARG A 14 -7.77 22.06 -3.29
N ARG A 15 -8.44 20.95 -3.58
CA ARG A 15 -8.95 19.98 -2.59
C ARG A 15 -7.98 18.82 -2.33
N ALA A 16 -6.85 18.77 -3.04
CA ALA A 16 -5.80 17.76 -2.87
C ALA A 16 -4.58 18.37 -2.17
N GLU A 17 -4.76 18.75 -0.90
CA GLU A 17 -3.74 19.44 -0.08
C GLU A 17 -2.49 18.59 0.21
N ASP A 18 -2.59 17.28 0.02
CA ASP A 18 -1.54 16.28 0.24
C ASP A 18 -0.64 16.05 -0.99
N LEU A 19 -0.94 16.66 -2.14
CA LEU A 19 -0.17 16.54 -3.37
C LEU A 19 0.25 17.91 -3.91
N PHE A 20 1.47 17.99 -4.45
CA PHE A 20 1.86 19.14 -5.26
C PHE A 20 1.02 19.20 -6.54
N GLU A 21 0.82 20.39 -7.08
CA GLU A 21 -0.06 20.63 -8.24
C GLU A 21 0.33 19.81 -9.47
N GLY A 22 1.60 19.80 -9.87
CA GLY A 22 2.08 18.99 -11.00
C GLY A 22 1.86 17.49 -10.77
N ASP A 23 2.12 17.05 -9.55
CA ASP A 23 1.94 15.68 -9.08
C ASP A 23 0.47 15.23 -9.11
N PHE A 24 -0.46 16.14 -8.83
CA PHE A 24 -1.89 15.91 -8.93
C PHE A 24 -2.32 15.72 -10.39
N PHE A 25 -1.90 16.63 -11.29
CA PHE A 25 -2.29 16.58 -12.70
C PHE A 25 -1.73 15.36 -13.43
N GLU A 26 -0.47 14.98 -13.15
CA GLU A 26 0.12 13.77 -13.73
C GLU A 26 -0.64 12.52 -13.29
N ARG A 27 -0.95 12.37 -12.00
CA ARG A 27 -1.73 11.24 -11.50
C ARG A 27 -3.15 11.24 -12.06
N LYS A 28 -3.79 12.40 -12.15
CA LYS A 28 -5.12 12.57 -12.75
C LYS A 28 -5.14 12.09 -14.20
N ARG A 29 -4.16 12.52 -15.01
CA ARG A 29 -4.02 12.07 -16.41
C ARG A 29 -3.98 10.55 -16.50
N ILE A 30 -3.15 9.91 -15.67
CA ILE A 30 -3.01 8.44 -15.68
C ILE A 30 -4.32 7.75 -15.28
N VAL A 31 -5.03 8.27 -14.28
CA VAL A 31 -6.35 7.73 -13.89
C VAL A 31 -7.35 7.82 -15.06
N GLU A 32 -7.39 8.96 -15.75
CA GLU A 32 -8.25 9.17 -16.93
C GLU A 32 -7.82 8.29 -18.12
N ASP A 33 -6.52 8.10 -18.35
CA ASP A 33 -5.99 7.20 -19.38
C ASP A 33 -6.42 5.76 -19.15
N VAL A 34 -6.28 5.26 -17.92
CA VAL A 34 -6.70 3.91 -17.55
C VAL A 34 -8.22 3.76 -17.66
N GLU A 35 -9.00 4.77 -17.28
CA GLU A 35 -10.46 4.75 -17.43
C GLU A 35 -10.88 4.67 -18.91
N ARG A 36 -10.27 5.51 -19.77
CA ARG A 36 -10.49 5.46 -21.22
C ARG A 36 -10.13 4.10 -21.81
N TRP A 37 -9.01 3.53 -21.38
CA TRP A 37 -8.59 2.19 -21.81
C TRP A 37 -9.61 1.12 -21.38
N CYS A 38 -10.04 1.14 -20.12
CA CYS A 38 -11.03 0.20 -19.58
C CYS A 38 -12.35 0.24 -20.38
N LYS A 39 -12.82 1.44 -20.73
CA LYS A 39 -14.01 1.64 -21.57
C LYS A 39 -13.87 0.95 -22.94
N ARG A 40 -12.71 1.08 -23.60
CA ARG A 40 -12.45 0.43 -24.90
C ARG A 40 -12.33 -1.08 -24.79
N ALA A 41 -11.60 -1.56 -23.78
CA ALA A 41 -11.32 -2.98 -23.58
C ALA A 41 -12.51 -3.75 -22.95
N LYS A 42 -13.58 -3.06 -22.54
CA LYS A 42 -14.68 -3.63 -21.74
C LYS A 42 -14.19 -4.31 -20.46
N GLU A 43 -13.11 -3.78 -19.89
CA GLU A 43 -12.53 -4.22 -18.63
C GLU A 43 -12.83 -3.22 -17.51
N LYS A 44 -12.60 -3.65 -16.26
CA LYS A 44 -12.73 -2.77 -15.09
C LYS A 44 -11.46 -2.85 -14.24
N LYS A 45 -10.72 -1.76 -14.19
CA LYS A 45 -9.59 -1.55 -13.28
C LYS A 45 -9.90 -0.34 -12.40
N ALA A 46 -9.86 -0.53 -11.09
CA ALA A 46 -10.14 0.51 -10.11
C ALA A 46 -8.82 1.05 -9.53
N PRO A 47 -8.59 2.38 -9.47
CA PRO A 47 -7.49 2.94 -8.71
C PRO A 47 -7.78 2.75 -7.21
N ILE A 48 -6.81 2.18 -6.49
CA ILE A 48 -6.93 1.89 -5.05
C ILE A 48 -5.88 2.64 -4.21
N LEU A 49 -4.79 3.12 -4.83
CA LEU A 49 -3.73 3.89 -4.19
C LEU A 49 -3.27 5.02 -5.10
N TYR A 50 -2.78 6.13 -4.53
CA TYR A 50 -2.27 7.27 -5.29
C TYR A 50 -1.01 7.94 -4.73
N ASP A 51 -0.77 7.84 -3.42
CA ASP A 51 0.49 8.20 -2.78
C ASP A 51 0.55 7.43 -1.45
N TYR A 52 1.31 6.35 -1.43
CA TYR A 52 1.23 5.36 -0.36
C TYR A 52 2.61 4.92 0.12
N GLU A 53 2.63 4.40 1.34
CA GLU A 53 3.69 3.55 1.84
C GLU A 53 3.07 2.23 2.31
N ILE A 54 3.87 1.16 2.33
CA ILE A 54 3.39 -0.21 2.59
C ILE A 54 2.77 -0.36 3.98
N VAL A 55 3.38 0.30 4.97
CA VAL A 55 2.88 0.42 6.33
C VAL A 55 3.36 1.73 6.92
N THR A 56 2.63 2.31 7.86
CA THR A 56 2.95 3.63 8.41
C THR A 56 4.39 3.73 8.92
N GLN A 57 5.08 4.80 8.50
CA GLN A 57 6.50 5.07 8.78
C GLN A 57 7.47 4.03 8.20
N SER A 58 7.08 3.27 7.18
CA SER A 58 7.97 2.36 6.44
C SER A 58 8.66 3.09 5.27
N ALA A 59 8.10 4.19 4.80
CA ALA A 59 8.77 5.11 3.88
C ALA A 59 9.62 6.11 4.65
N LYS A 60 10.95 6.07 4.41
CA LYS A 60 11.90 7.01 5.02
C LYS A 60 12.37 8.06 4.03
N ARG A 61 12.21 7.79 2.74
CA ARG A 61 12.62 8.61 1.62
C ARG A 61 11.52 8.66 0.57
N LEU A 62 11.54 9.67 -0.31
CA LEU A 62 10.54 9.79 -1.38
C LEU A 62 10.50 8.53 -2.27
N LYS A 63 11.66 7.93 -2.57
CA LYS A 63 11.74 6.66 -3.32
C LYS A 63 11.06 5.46 -2.67
N ASP A 64 10.83 5.51 -1.35
CA ASP A 64 10.17 4.43 -0.62
C ASP A 64 8.63 4.51 -0.71
N ARG A 65 8.07 5.60 -1.28
CA ARG A 65 6.64 5.78 -1.50
C ARG A 65 6.25 5.26 -2.88
N GLY A 66 5.09 4.63 -2.97
CA GLY A 66 4.46 4.26 -4.22
C GLY A 66 3.41 5.29 -4.63
N HIS A 67 3.14 5.41 -5.94
CA HIS A 67 2.20 6.41 -6.45
C HIS A 67 0.85 5.74 -6.74
N LEU A 68 0.55 5.41 -8.00
CA LEU A 68 -0.75 4.83 -8.36
C LEU A 68 -0.72 3.30 -8.35
N VAL A 69 -1.77 2.69 -7.78
CA VAL A 69 -2.04 1.25 -7.95
C VAL A 69 -3.48 1.07 -8.40
N PHE A 70 -3.65 0.27 -9.45
CA PHE A 70 -4.93 -0.18 -9.97
C PHE A 70 -5.07 -1.68 -9.76
N THR A 71 -6.30 -2.15 -9.60
CA THR A 71 -6.59 -3.59 -9.50
C THR A 71 -7.90 -3.94 -10.19
N ASP A 72 -8.05 -5.21 -10.55
CA ASP A 72 -9.28 -5.76 -11.09
C ASP A 72 -10.28 -6.14 -9.97
N GLY A 73 -11.45 -6.64 -10.36
CA GLY A 73 -12.49 -7.04 -9.41
C GLY A 73 -12.11 -8.25 -8.54
N THR A 74 -11.08 -9.02 -8.91
CA THR A 74 -10.63 -10.19 -8.14
C THR A 74 -9.65 -9.81 -7.04
N LEU A 75 -9.04 -8.62 -7.13
CA LEU A 75 -7.99 -8.16 -6.23
C LEU A 75 -6.75 -9.07 -6.24
N THR A 76 -6.46 -9.68 -7.39
CA THR A 76 -5.30 -10.55 -7.54
C THR A 76 -4.31 -10.03 -8.59
N ARG A 77 -4.73 -9.09 -9.44
CA ARG A 77 -3.88 -8.49 -10.48
C ARG A 77 -3.73 -7.01 -10.21
N PHE A 78 -2.49 -6.55 -10.08
CA PHE A 78 -2.18 -5.19 -9.69
C PHE A 78 -1.34 -4.50 -10.76
N HIS A 79 -1.70 -3.25 -11.09
CA HIS A 79 -0.96 -2.41 -12.01
C HIS A 79 -0.45 -1.19 -11.24
N MET A 80 0.87 -1.02 -11.14
CA MET A 80 1.50 0.08 -10.43
C MET A 80 2.10 1.07 -11.43
N VAL A 81 1.83 2.36 -11.23
CA VAL A 81 2.41 3.43 -12.04
C VAL A 81 3.11 4.43 -11.14
N MET A 82 4.44 4.51 -11.24
CA MET A 82 5.23 5.57 -10.64
C MET A 82 5.18 6.81 -11.54
N CYS A 83 4.98 7.99 -10.96
CA CYS A 83 4.83 9.25 -11.68
C CYS A 83 6.00 10.17 -11.31
N PHE A 84 6.94 10.36 -12.23
CA PHE A 84 8.08 11.25 -12.03
C PHE A 84 7.81 12.56 -12.79
N GLY A 85 7.40 13.61 -12.08
CA GLY A 85 6.99 14.90 -12.66
C GLY A 85 8.14 15.73 -13.25
N HIS A 86 7.89 17.04 -13.46
CA HIS A 86 8.94 18.00 -13.80
C HIS A 86 9.95 18.07 -12.67
N SER A 87 11.18 17.61 -12.91
CA SER A 87 12.31 17.93 -12.03
C SER A 87 12.47 19.45 -12.01
N HIS A 88 12.14 20.09 -10.88
CA HIS A 88 12.49 21.48 -10.66
C HIS A 88 14.02 21.57 -10.58
N SER A 89 14.65 22.06 -11.65
CA SER A 89 16.08 22.39 -11.79
C SER A 89 17.03 21.18 -11.76
N ASP A 90 18.19 21.15 -12.41
CA ASP A 90 18.74 21.86 -13.56
C ASP A 90 20.02 21.06 -13.87
N SER A 91 20.07 20.40 -15.03
CA SER A 91 21.30 20.03 -15.74
C SER A 91 20.95 19.07 -16.86
N ARG A 92 21.01 19.59 -18.09
CA ARG A 92 20.81 18.87 -19.35
C ARG A 92 21.93 17.84 -19.64
N ARG A 93 22.41 17.10 -18.62
CA ARG A 93 23.58 16.21 -18.74
C ARG A 93 23.32 14.75 -18.39
N PHE A 94 22.30 14.41 -17.60
CA PHE A 94 22.07 13.03 -17.16
C PHE A 94 20.60 12.60 -17.30
N SER A 95 20.38 11.39 -17.80
CA SER A 95 19.06 10.74 -17.81
C SER A 95 18.77 10.16 -16.42
N PHE A 96 17.55 10.38 -15.92
CA PHE A 96 17.06 9.77 -14.67
C PHE A 96 16.36 8.41 -14.90
N GLU A 97 16.33 7.92 -16.13
CA GLU A 97 15.57 6.71 -16.51
C GLU A 97 16.01 5.47 -15.73
N ASP A 98 17.32 5.30 -15.47
CA ASP A 98 17.84 4.19 -14.65
C ASP A 98 17.37 4.27 -13.20
N ASP A 99 17.37 5.47 -12.61
CA ASP A 99 16.89 5.67 -11.25
C ASP A 99 15.38 5.46 -11.16
N TYR A 100 14.61 5.98 -12.12
CA TYR A 100 13.17 5.78 -12.22
C TYR A 100 12.82 4.29 -12.38
N ALA A 101 13.54 3.58 -13.24
CA ALA A 101 13.41 2.14 -13.42
C ALA A 101 13.72 1.39 -12.10
N ALA A 102 14.81 1.75 -11.43
CA ALA A 102 15.21 1.11 -10.17
C ALA A 102 14.20 1.34 -9.03
N ILE A 103 13.69 2.57 -8.88
CA ILE A 103 12.63 2.92 -7.91
C ILE A 103 11.35 2.12 -8.22
N THR A 104 10.95 2.09 -9.48
CA THR A 104 9.73 1.40 -9.92
C THR A 104 9.81 -0.09 -9.65
N LYS A 105 10.94 -0.72 -10.03
CA LYS A 105 11.17 -2.14 -9.78
C LYS A 105 11.17 -2.47 -8.29
N ALA A 106 11.86 -1.66 -7.48
CA ALA A 106 11.90 -1.87 -6.03
C ALA A 106 10.51 -1.77 -5.38
N ASN A 107 9.71 -0.77 -5.76
CA ASN A 107 8.34 -0.64 -5.26
C ASN A 107 7.42 -1.78 -5.72
N ALA A 108 7.63 -2.33 -6.93
CA ALA A 108 6.86 -3.47 -7.43
C ALA A 108 7.11 -4.73 -6.60
N HIS A 109 8.37 -5.04 -6.31
CA HIS A 109 8.74 -6.15 -5.43
C HIS A 109 8.20 -5.95 -4.01
N ARG A 110 8.29 -4.72 -3.48
CA ARG A 110 7.78 -4.39 -2.14
C ARG A 110 6.27 -4.54 -2.03
N LEU A 111 5.53 -4.10 -3.05
CA LEU A 111 4.10 -4.31 -3.14
C LEU A 111 3.77 -5.81 -3.23
N MET A 112 4.49 -6.58 -4.04
CA MET A 112 4.28 -8.04 -4.11
C MET A 112 4.55 -8.73 -2.77
N SER A 113 5.62 -8.35 -2.05
CA SER A 113 5.89 -8.88 -0.71
C SER A 113 4.75 -8.59 0.26
N LEU A 114 4.19 -7.36 0.25
CA LEU A 114 2.99 -7.03 1.04
C LEU A 114 1.79 -7.89 0.64
N LEU A 115 1.49 -7.97 -0.65
CA LEU A 115 0.33 -8.71 -1.13
C LEU A 115 0.42 -10.20 -0.80
N LYS A 116 1.60 -10.81 -0.95
CA LYS A 116 1.85 -12.20 -0.59
C LYS A 116 1.65 -12.41 0.91
N TYR A 117 2.10 -11.45 1.72
CA TYR A 117 1.90 -11.48 3.16
C TYR A 117 0.42 -11.41 3.57
N LEU A 118 -0.34 -10.48 2.99
CA LEU A 118 -1.75 -10.25 3.34
C LEU A 118 -2.72 -11.28 2.75
N HIS A 119 -2.37 -11.88 1.62
CA HIS A 119 -3.25 -12.77 0.85
C HIS A 119 -2.67 -14.18 0.72
N HIS A 120 -1.90 -14.62 1.71
CA HIS A 120 -1.28 -15.95 1.71
C HIS A 120 -2.31 -17.10 1.73
N SER A 121 -3.48 -16.87 2.34
CA SER A 121 -4.52 -17.91 2.53
C SER A 121 -5.62 -17.85 1.46
N GLU A 122 -6.12 -16.65 1.13
CA GLU A 122 -7.18 -16.44 0.13
C GLU A 122 -6.84 -15.30 -0.82
N ARG A 123 -7.33 -15.37 -2.07
CA ARG A 123 -7.11 -14.37 -3.12
C ARG A 123 -5.63 -14.05 -3.34
N LYS A 124 -4.82 -15.11 -3.47
CA LYS A 124 -3.37 -15.01 -3.71
C LYS A 124 -3.09 -14.08 -4.91
N PRO A 125 -2.11 -13.16 -4.79
CA PRO A 125 -1.77 -12.27 -5.89
C PRO A 125 -1.22 -13.07 -7.07
N VAL A 126 -1.65 -12.74 -8.28
CA VAL A 126 -1.16 -13.31 -9.53
C VAL A 126 0.06 -12.51 -10.00
N PHE A 127 -0.05 -11.18 -10.06
CA PHE A 127 1.06 -10.33 -10.43
C PHE A 127 0.92 -8.89 -9.91
N VAL A 128 2.07 -8.22 -9.83
CA VAL A 128 2.23 -6.76 -9.82
C VAL A 128 2.95 -6.38 -11.09
N ARG A 129 2.26 -5.67 -11.99
CA ARG A 129 2.84 -5.14 -13.21
C ARG A 129 3.10 -3.66 -13.01
N ALA A 130 4.35 -3.25 -13.13
CA ALA A 130 4.77 -1.91 -12.78
C ALA A 130 5.46 -1.20 -13.94
N THR A 131 5.17 0.08 -14.08
CA THR A 131 5.89 0.96 -15.00
C THR A 131 5.97 2.36 -14.38
N TYR A 132 6.63 3.27 -15.09
CA TYR A 132 6.63 4.68 -14.71
C TYR A 132 6.20 5.57 -15.86
N THR A 133 5.78 6.78 -15.52
CA THR A 133 5.53 7.86 -16.47
C THR A 133 6.40 9.04 -16.08
N THR A 134 6.81 9.78 -17.10
CA THR A 134 7.36 11.12 -16.94
C THR A 134 6.40 12.12 -17.58
N GLN A 135 6.59 13.39 -17.27
CA GLN A 135 5.70 14.43 -17.71
C GLN A 135 5.42 14.39 -19.23
N GLY A 136 4.13 14.39 -19.59
CA GLY A 136 3.67 14.33 -20.98
C GLY A 136 3.79 12.96 -21.68
N ARG A 137 4.36 11.93 -21.04
CA ARG A 137 4.43 10.57 -21.62
C ARG A 137 3.19 9.74 -21.24
N SER A 138 2.49 9.23 -22.24
CA SER A 138 1.38 8.29 -22.05
C SER A 138 1.90 6.90 -21.63
N LEU A 139 1.06 6.11 -20.97
CA LEU A 139 1.39 4.71 -20.68
C LEU A 139 1.51 3.91 -21.97
N HIS A 140 2.49 2.99 -22.01
CA HIS A 140 2.62 2.05 -23.12
C HIS A 140 1.33 1.22 -23.26
N PRO A 141 0.77 1.03 -24.48
CA PRO A 141 -0.49 0.30 -24.67
C PRO A 141 -0.48 -1.09 -24.03
N ASP A 142 0.63 -1.81 -24.20
CA ASP A 142 0.77 -3.17 -23.66
C ASP A 142 0.77 -3.24 -22.15
N PHE A 143 1.06 -2.16 -21.42
CA PHE A 143 1.07 -2.12 -19.96
C PHE A 143 -0.30 -2.50 -19.36
N LEU A 144 -1.38 -2.23 -20.09
CA LEU A 144 -2.72 -2.59 -19.65
C LEU A 144 -3.27 -3.83 -20.36
N SER A 145 -2.85 -4.13 -21.60
CA SER A 145 -3.49 -5.14 -22.46
C SER A 145 -2.83 -6.52 -22.51
N SER A 146 -1.51 -6.63 -22.30
CA SER A 146 -0.80 -7.91 -22.46
C SER A 146 -0.29 -8.46 -21.14
N SER A 147 -0.25 -9.78 -20.97
CA SER A 147 0.52 -10.40 -19.87
C SER A 147 2.03 -10.43 -20.15
N GLU A 148 2.43 -10.26 -21.40
CA GLU A 148 3.83 -10.30 -21.84
C GLU A 148 4.50 -8.94 -21.71
N THR A 149 5.81 -8.94 -21.45
CA THR A 149 6.63 -7.72 -21.46
C THR A 149 7.09 -7.46 -22.89
N PRO A 150 6.66 -6.35 -23.53
CA PRO A 150 7.08 -6.06 -24.90
C PRO A 150 8.58 -5.79 -24.99
N VAL A 151 9.18 -6.25 -26.08
CA VAL A 151 10.64 -6.21 -26.31
C VAL A 151 11.17 -4.77 -26.49
N ASN A 152 10.32 -3.81 -26.87
CA ASN A 152 10.72 -2.42 -27.16
C ASN A 152 9.73 -1.37 -26.61
N ALA A 153 9.44 -1.42 -25.31
CA ALA A 153 8.47 -0.52 -24.68
C ALA A 153 8.91 0.95 -24.57
N GLY A 154 10.20 1.26 -24.80
CA GLY A 154 10.84 2.54 -24.48
C GLY A 154 11.00 2.75 -22.98
N ILE A 155 9.90 2.68 -22.22
CA ILE A 155 9.88 2.66 -20.75
C ILE A 155 9.70 1.22 -20.26
N PRO A 156 10.53 0.73 -19.34
CA PRO A 156 10.44 -0.65 -18.87
C PRO A 156 9.08 -0.95 -18.21
N ILE A 157 8.57 -2.15 -18.49
CA ILE A 157 7.44 -2.76 -17.80
C ILE A 157 7.97 -3.93 -16.99
N PHE A 158 7.87 -3.84 -15.66
CA PHE A 158 8.27 -4.89 -14.74
C PHE A 158 7.07 -5.79 -14.45
N HIS A 159 7.21 -7.10 -14.69
CA HIS A 159 6.18 -8.09 -14.37
C HIS A 159 6.64 -8.95 -13.19
N VAL A 160 6.13 -8.64 -12.00
CA VAL A 160 6.48 -9.32 -10.75
C VAL A 160 5.39 -10.33 -10.37
N THR A 161 5.75 -11.58 -10.16
CA THR A 161 4.86 -12.70 -9.77
C THR A 161 5.26 -13.25 -8.39
N PRO A 162 4.43 -14.09 -7.75
CA PRO A 162 4.82 -14.78 -6.51
C PRO A 162 6.08 -15.63 -6.59
N ASP A 163 6.52 -15.99 -7.80
CA ASP A 163 7.66 -16.88 -8.05
C ASP A 163 8.96 -16.13 -8.38
N ASN A 164 8.86 -14.88 -8.85
CA ASN A 164 10.03 -14.09 -9.28
C ASN A 164 10.29 -12.86 -8.39
N PHE A 165 9.44 -12.60 -7.39
CA PHE A 165 9.61 -11.43 -6.54
C PHE A 165 10.83 -11.56 -5.63
N ILE A 166 11.44 -10.43 -5.31
CA ILE A 166 12.52 -10.35 -4.33
C ILE A 166 11.90 -9.94 -3.00
N PRO A 167 12.02 -10.75 -1.94
CA PRO A 167 11.57 -10.40 -0.60
C PRO A 167 12.18 -9.07 -0.16
N SER A 168 11.35 -8.15 0.34
CA SER A 168 11.78 -6.76 0.55
C SER A 168 11.11 -6.04 1.73
N LEU A 169 10.23 -6.73 2.48
CA LEU A 169 9.75 -6.19 3.75
C LEU A 169 10.84 -6.30 4.81
N LEU A 170 11.03 -5.26 5.60
CA LEU A 170 11.90 -5.35 6.77
C LEU A 170 11.18 -6.05 7.93
N PRO A 171 11.90 -6.67 8.88
CA PRO A 171 11.28 -7.22 10.09
C PRO A 171 10.40 -6.18 10.81
N SER A 172 10.85 -4.93 10.86
CA SER A 172 10.08 -3.82 11.43
C SER A 172 8.82 -3.46 10.65
N ASP A 173 8.78 -3.75 9.34
CA ASP A 173 7.59 -3.54 8.53
C ASP A 173 6.57 -4.64 8.84
N VAL A 174 7.00 -5.90 8.94
CA VAL A 174 6.16 -7.04 9.32
C VAL A 174 5.55 -6.84 10.72
N ASP A 175 6.34 -6.45 11.72
CA ASP A 175 5.84 -6.17 13.08
C ASP A 175 4.70 -5.15 13.09
N LYS A 176 4.81 -4.12 12.25
CA LYS A 176 3.80 -3.07 12.14
C LYS A 176 2.56 -3.54 11.38
N ILE A 177 2.74 -4.36 10.35
CA ILE A 177 1.62 -4.96 9.61
C ILE A 177 0.84 -5.89 10.54
N ASP A 178 1.53 -6.73 11.33
CA ASP A 178 0.91 -7.57 12.36
C ASP A 178 0.13 -6.71 13.39
N ALA A 179 0.71 -5.59 13.85
CA ALA A 179 0.02 -4.66 14.74
C ALA A 179 -1.26 -4.07 14.13
N LEU A 180 -1.24 -3.73 12.84
CA LEU A 180 -2.41 -3.22 12.12
C LEU A 180 -3.47 -4.30 11.90
N ILE A 181 -3.06 -5.53 11.55
CA ILE A 181 -3.99 -6.66 11.43
C ILE A 181 -4.68 -6.90 12.77
N ALA A 182 -3.91 -6.90 13.87
CA ALA A 182 -4.45 -7.07 15.20
C ALA A 182 -5.44 -5.96 15.61
N GLN A 183 -5.18 -4.70 15.26
CA GLN A 183 -6.10 -3.58 15.51
C GLN A 183 -7.45 -3.75 14.81
N ASN A 184 -7.46 -4.39 13.64
CA ASN A 184 -8.65 -4.52 12.81
C ASN A 184 -9.40 -5.85 13.01
N GLN A 185 -8.79 -6.84 13.66
CA GLN A 185 -9.44 -8.10 14.00
C GLN A 185 -10.16 -8.02 15.34
N MET A 186 -11.39 -8.53 15.37
CA MET A 186 -12.21 -8.63 16.59
C MET A 186 -11.41 -9.28 17.74
N PRO A 187 -11.57 -8.81 18.99
CA PRO A 187 -10.99 -9.47 20.15
C PRO A 187 -11.37 -10.95 20.17
N GLY A 188 -10.39 -11.85 20.32
CA GLY A 188 -10.58 -13.30 20.36
C GLY A 188 -10.54 -14.05 19.02
N VAL A 189 -10.50 -13.34 17.88
CA VAL A 189 -10.37 -13.94 16.52
C VAL A 189 -9.07 -13.48 15.87
N LEU A 190 -8.00 -13.37 16.65
CA LEU A 190 -6.68 -13.10 16.08
C LEU A 190 -6.14 -14.40 15.51
N VAL A 191 -6.03 -14.49 14.19
CA VAL A 191 -5.29 -15.58 13.54
C VAL A 191 -3.91 -15.05 13.20
N PRO A 192 -2.85 -15.50 13.90
CA PRO A 192 -1.50 -15.06 13.60
C PRO A 192 -1.10 -15.47 12.18
N THR A 193 -0.39 -14.59 11.48
CA THR A 193 0.22 -14.95 10.20
C THR A 193 1.25 -16.07 10.41
N PRO A 194 1.23 -17.16 9.62
CA PRO A 194 2.16 -18.27 9.77
C PRO A 194 3.64 -17.81 9.65
N PRO A 195 4.57 -18.37 10.45
CA PRO A 195 5.99 -18.00 10.40
C PRO A 195 6.62 -18.17 9.01
N GLU A 196 6.18 -19.17 8.24
CA GLU A 196 6.70 -19.47 6.90
C GLU A 196 6.40 -18.32 5.93
N VAL A 197 5.19 -17.76 6.03
CA VAL A 197 4.76 -16.60 5.23
C VAL A 197 5.57 -15.36 5.61
N LYS A 198 5.90 -15.18 6.90
CA LYS A 198 6.78 -14.08 7.35
C LYS A 198 8.18 -14.22 6.74
N GLN A 199 8.77 -15.40 6.81
CA GLN A 199 10.12 -15.67 6.29
C GLN A 199 10.21 -15.46 4.78
N GLU A 200 9.15 -15.81 4.05
CA GLU A 200 9.11 -15.69 2.59
C GLU A 200 9.12 -14.24 2.09
N VAL A 201 8.63 -13.28 2.86
CA VAL A 201 8.50 -11.87 2.43
C VAL A 201 9.55 -10.94 3.04
N ILE A 202 10.24 -11.39 4.09
CA ILE A 202 11.29 -10.62 4.76
C ILE A 202 12.53 -10.57 3.87
N GLY A 203 13.00 -9.35 3.61
CA GLY A 203 14.21 -9.07 2.84
C GLY A 203 15.22 -8.23 3.60
N THR A 204 16.31 -7.91 2.91
CA THR A 204 17.35 -7.01 3.43
C THR A 204 17.24 -5.62 2.78
N LYS A 205 17.97 -4.65 3.32
CA LYS A 205 18.06 -3.31 2.70
C LYS A 205 18.84 -3.29 1.38
N ALA A 206 19.49 -4.39 0.98
CA ALA A 206 20.33 -4.45 -0.21
C ALA A 206 19.54 -4.25 -1.52
N ILE A 207 18.24 -4.59 -1.52
CA ILE A 207 17.34 -4.40 -2.68
C ILE A 207 16.93 -2.93 -2.90
N ARG A 208 17.19 -2.05 -1.92
CA ARG A 208 16.81 -0.65 -2.03
C ARG A 208 17.69 0.04 -3.08
N PRO A 209 17.10 0.78 -4.01
CA PRO A 209 17.86 1.35 -5.10
C PRO A 209 18.77 2.48 -4.59
N ILE A 210 20.01 2.47 -5.05
CA ILE A 210 20.98 3.55 -4.84
C ILE A 210 20.78 4.54 -5.98
N MET A 211 20.51 5.81 -5.63
CA MET A 211 20.27 6.86 -6.63
C MET A 211 21.60 7.32 -7.21
N ARG A 212 21.70 7.32 -8.53
CA ARG A 212 22.89 7.78 -9.24
C ARG A 212 22.81 9.27 -9.59
N HIS A 213 21.63 9.70 -10.03
CA HIS A 213 21.42 11.04 -10.59
C HIS A 213 20.19 11.72 -9.96
N PHE A 214 19.13 10.97 -9.63
CA PHE A 214 17.90 11.52 -9.09
C PHE A 214 17.96 11.70 -7.56
N MET A 215 18.70 12.70 -7.10
CA MET A 215 18.93 12.97 -5.67
C MET A 215 17.65 13.29 -4.89
N LEU A 216 16.60 13.82 -5.55
CA LEU A 216 15.31 14.09 -4.92
C LEU A 216 14.69 12.82 -4.32
N ALA A 217 14.93 11.65 -4.90
CA ALA A 217 14.45 10.39 -4.36
C ALA A 217 14.98 10.08 -2.94
N ASP A 218 16.12 10.66 -2.54
CA ASP A 218 16.73 10.51 -1.21
C ASP A 218 16.37 11.64 -0.23
N VAL A 219 15.43 12.51 -0.59
CA VAL A 219 14.83 13.45 0.37
C VAL A 219 14.02 12.70 1.42
N LYS A 220 14.20 13.07 2.69
CA LYS A 220 13.50 12.47 3.83
C LYS A 220 12.01 12.80 3.76
N VAL A 221 11.17 11.78 3.96
CA VAL A 221 9.72 12.01 4.15
C VAL A 221 9.53 12.74 5.49
N VAL A 222 8.79 13.84 5.44
CA VAL A 222 8.44 14.60 6.65
C VAL A 222 7.45 13.79 7.47
N ILE A 223 7.77 13.56 8.74
CA ILE A 223 6.89 12.83 9.67
C ILE A 223 6.09 13.84 10.48
N GLN A 224 4.78 13.69 10.52
CA GLN A 224 3.90 14.53 11.30
C GLN A 224 3.61 13.97 12.69
N CYS A 225 3.30 14.87 13.62
CA CYS A 225 2.89 14.49 14.97
C CYS A 225 1.45 14.01 14.97
N ALA A 226 1.23 12.79 15.45
CA ALA A 226 -0.10 12.18 15.59
C ALA A 226 -1.04 12.91 16.58
N HIS A 227 -0.57 13.95 17.27
CA HIS A 227 -1.41 14.79 18.12
C HIS A 227 -1.64 16.19 17.54
N CYS A 228 -0.57 16.91 17.17
CA CYS A 228 -0.66 18.32 16.77
C CYS A 228 -0.49 18.57 15.27
N GLY A 229 -0.33 17.52 14.45
CA GLY A 229 -0.17 17.63 13.00
C GLY A 229 1.14 18.28 12.52
N ARG A 230 1.89 18.95 13.41
CA ARG A 230 3.14 19.63 13.04
C ARG A 230 4.17 18.65 12.51
N ASN A 231 4.83 19.08 11.44
CA ASN A 231 6.01 18.45 10.89
C ASN A 231 7.07 18.35 11.99
N GLY A 232 7.47 17.13 12.30
CA GLY A 232 8.40 16.86 13.38
C GLY A 232 9.86 16.95 12.94
N GLN A 233 10.71 17.21 13.93
CA GLN A 233 12.16 17.13 13.81
C GLN A 233 12.61 15.67 13.63
N GLU A 234 13.86 15.43 13.23
CA GLU A 234 14.36 14.08 12.88
C GLU A 234 14.11 13.02 13.99
N ASN A 235 14.10 13.44 15.25
CA ASN A 235 14.07 12.58 16.45
C ASN A 235 12.73 12.57 17.19
N MET A 236 11.60 12.51 16.47
CA MET A 236 10.30 12.32 17.12
C MET A 236 10.22 11.02 17.92
N ARG A 237 9.44 11.05 19.00
CA ARG A 237 9.21 9.87 19.84
C ARG A 237 8.19 8.96 19.19
N THR A 238 8.57 7.71 18.97
CA THR A 238 7.66 6.67 18.49
C THR A 238 6.91 6.07 19.68
N CYS A 239 5.61 5.76 19.52
CA CYS A 239 4.89 4.98 20.52
C CYS A 239 5.61 3.65 20.76
N SER A 240 6.05 3.40 21.99
CA SER A 240 6.81 2.19 22.34
C SER A 240 5.99 0.91 22.22
N ASN A 241 4.67 1.03 22.36
CA ASN A 241 3.73 -0.09 22.26
C ASN A 241 3.47 -0.46 20.79
N CYS A 242 2.65 0.31 20.07
CA CYS A 242 2.24 -0.05 18.71
C CYS A 242 3.28 0.25 17.62
N ARG A 243 4.25 1.14 17.88
CA ARG A 243 5.28 1.60 16.91
C ARG A 243 4.76 2.23 15.60
N LEU A 244 3.46 2.53 15.51
CA LEU A 244 2.80 3.05 14.30
C LEU A 244 2.73 4.59 14.25
N VAL A 245 2.73 5.26 15.39
CA VAL A 245 2.56 6.72 15.49
C VAL A 245 3.75 7.39 16.16
N ARG A 246 3.97 8.67 15.82
CA ARG A 246 5.05 9.51 16.33
C ARG A 246 4.54 10.81 16.94
N TYR A 247 5.24 11.28 17.95
CA TYR A 247 4.90 12.48 18.70
C TYR A 247 6.12 13.40 18.80
N CYS A 248 5.90 14.71 18.72
CA CYS A 248 6.99 15.68 18.91
C CYS A 248 7.67 15.49 20.27
N ARG A 249 6.87 15.32 21.33
CA ARG A 249 7.30 15.26 22.73
C ARG A 249 6.30 14.44 23.57
N LYS A 250 6.64 14.18 24.83
CA LYS A 250 5.85 13.35 25.76
C LYS A 250 4.45 13.94 26.00
N GLU A 251 4.32 15.26 25.93
CA GLU A 251 3.06 15.99 26.15
C GLU A 251 2.06 15.66 25.03
N CYS A 252 2.51 15.67 23.78
CA CYS A 252 1.70 15.26 22.62
C CYS A 252 1.24 13.80 22.73
N GLN A 253 2.12 12.90 23.18
CA GLN A 253 1.75 11.50 23.40
C GLN A 253 0.69 11.33 24.49
N LYS A 254 0.85 12.01 25.63
CA LYS A 254 -0.14 11.97 26.73
C LYS A 254 -1.49 12.56 26.30
N ALA A 255 -1.47 13.65 25.55
CA ALA A 255 -2.69 14.30 25.08
C ALA A 255 -3.42 13.40 24.06
N ALA A 256 -2.69 12.77 23.13
CA ALA A 256 -3.26 11.81 22.18
C ALA A 256 -3.71 10.50 22.84
N TRP A 257 -3.20 10.15 24.03
CA TRP A 257 -3.49 8.87 24.68
C TRP A 257 -4.98 8.61 24.89
N LYS A 258 -5.77 9.66 25.17
CA LYS A 258 -7.23 9.55 25.38
C LYS A 258 -7.93 8.85 24.21
N VAL A 259 -7.49 9.14 22.98
CA VAL A 259 -8.02 8.55 21.74
C VAL A 259 -7.17 7.37 21.26
N HIS A 260 -5.84 7.49 21.33
CA HIS A 260 -4.92 6.48 20.81
C HIS A 260 -5.01 5.14 21.55
N LYS A 261 -5.29 5.15 22.86
CA LYS A 261 -5.34 3.92 23.67
C LYS A 261 -6.28 2.84 23.10
N ALA A 262 -7.37 3.25 22.45
CA ALA A 262 -8.37 2.34 21.89
C ALA A 262 -7.82 1.55 20.69
N VAL A 263 -6.85 2.12 19.98
CA VAL A 263 -6.22 1.53 18.79
C VAL A 263 -4.76 1.13 19.05
N CYS A 264 -4.25 1.29 20.27
CA CYS A 264 -2.86 0.99 20.61
C CYS A 264 -2.71 -0.50 20.97
N MET A 265 -2.44 -1.35 19.97
CA MET A 265 -2.25 -2.78 20.17
C MET A 265 -0.77 -3.20 20.12
N VAL A 266 -0.35 -4.09 21.02
CA VAL A 266 0.97 -4.73 21.04
C VAL A 266 0.98 -5.88 20.02
N PRO A 267 2.05 -6.07 19.21
CA PRO A 267 2.17 -7.23 18.33
C PRO A 267 2.23 -8.61 19.02
N GLN A 268 2.44 -8.67 20.35
CA GLN A 268 2.84 -9.88 21.08
C GLN A 268 1.93 -10.29 22.25
N GLU A 269 0.83 -9.57 22.53
CA GLU A 269 -0.06 -9.92 23.66
C GLU A 269 -1.50 -10.14 23.18
N ARG A 270 -1.78 -11.35 22.68
CA ARG A 270 -3.10 -11.97 22.87
C ARG A 270 -2.92 -13.43 23.26
N PRO A 271 -3.62 -13.93 24.29
CA PRO A 271 -3.77 -15.37 24.48
C PRO A 271 -4.46 -15.92 23.23
N VAL A 272 -3.77 -16.80 22.50
CA VAL A 272 -4.39 -17.63 21.48
C VAL A 272 -5.35 -18.54 22.23
N LEU A 273 -6.67 -18.38 22.04
CA LEU A 273 -7.60 -19.39 22.53
C LEU A 273 -7.33 -20.66 21.70
N ALA A 274 -6.67 -21.62 22.34
CA ALA A 274 -6.47 -22.95 21.78
C ALA A 274 -7.85 -23.56 21.53
N VAL A 275 -8.17 -23.80 20.25
CA VAL A 275 -9.33 -24.61 19.89
C VAL A 275 -8.94 -26.06 20.16
N SER A 276 -9.25 -26.54 21.36
CA SER A 276 -9.18 -27.96 21.67
C SER A 276 -10.40 -28.66 21.05
N SER A 277 -10.10 -29.77 20.39
CA SER A 277 -11.03 -30.68 19.73
C SER A 277 -11.93 -31.44 20.72
N SER A 278 -13.14 -31.74 20.23
CA SER A 278 -14.12 -32.76 20.69
C SER A 278 -15.04 -32.41 21.87
N SER A 279 -16.33 -32.19 21.58
CA SER A 279 -17.42 -33.13 21.93
C SER A 279 -18.78 -32.63 21.41
N SER A 280 -19.60 -33.59 20.99
CA SER A 280 -20.87 -33.49 20.28
C SER A 280 -22.00 -32.80 21.05
N VAL A 281 -22.68 -31.83 20.41
CA VAL A 281 -24.09 -31.51 20.70
C VAL A 281 -24.81 -31.24 19.38
N SER A 282 -25.87 -32.01 19.15
CA SER A 282 -26.77 -31.96 18.02
C SER A 282 -27.85 -30.89 18.20
N VAL A 283 -27.99 -29.96 17.24
CA VAL A 283 -29.24 -29.21 17.04
C VAL A 283 -29.51 -29.09 15.55
N ASN A 284 -30.66 -29.61 15.15
CA ASN A 284 -31.22 -29.50 13.81
C ASN A 284 -32.28 -28.38 13.82
N SER A 285 -32.17 -27.38 12.93
CA SER A 285 -33.30 -26.86 12.13
C SER A 285 -32.93 -25.59 11.33
N LYS A 286 -32.81 -25.80 10.02
CA LYS A 286 -33.49 -25.08 8.93
C LYS A 286 -33.42 -23.53 8.87
N GLN A 287 -32.62 -23.09 7.89
CA GLN A 287 -33.15 -22.46 6.66
C GLN A 287 -33.57 -20.98 6.71
N VAL A 288 -32.66 -20.07 7.11
CA VAL A 288 -32.72 -18.61 6.75
C VAL A 288 -31.33 -18.01 6.44
N SER A 289 -30.24 -18.78 6.41
CA SER A 289 -28.88 -18.22 6.61
C SER A 289 -27.95 -18.16 5.39
N GLN A 290 -28.27 -18.72 4.22
CA GLN A 290 -27.26 -18.85 3.16
C GLN A 290 -27.04 -17.61 2.28
N ASP A 291 -28.07 -16.78 2.06
CA ASP A 291 -27.90 -15.53 1.29
C ASP A 291 -27.28 -14.41 2.13
N ASN A 292 -27.63 -14.34 3.42
CA ASN A 292 -27.07 -13.33 4.33
C ASN A 292 -25.59 -13.59 4.67
N GLU A 293 -25.11 -14.85 4.58
CA GLU A 293 -23.73 -15.22 4.88
C GLU A 293 -22.80 -15.04 3.67
N ARG A 294 -23.27 -15.27 2.43
CA ARG A 294 -22.54 -14.88 1.20
C ARG A 294 -22.40 -13.36 1.09
N GLN A 295 -23.44 -12.61 1.47
CA GLN A 295 -23.44 -11.15 1.42
C GLN A 295 -22.63 -10.52 2.58
N ARG A 296 -22.51 -11.21 3.74
CA ARG A 296 -21.57 -10.85 4.83
C ARG A 296 -20.11 -11.17 4.50
N ARG A 297 -19.81 -12.32 3.89
CA ARG A 297 -18.42 -12.69 3.50
C ARG A 297 -17.86 -11.79 2.40
N SER A 298 -18.71 -11.32 1.48
CA SER A 298 -18.34 -10.32 0.46
C SER A 298 -17.96 -8.95 1.06
N ARG A 299 -18.61 -8.57 2.17
CA ARG A 299 -18.34 -7.30 2.90
C ARG A 299 -17.04 -7.32 3.72
N ASN A 300 -16.57 -8.50 4.15
CA ASN A 300 -15.34 -8.63 4.95
C ASN A 300 -14.06 -8.78 4.11
N LEU A 301 -14.12 -9.26 2.87
CA LEU A 301 -12.92 -9.35 2.02
C LEU A 301 -12.57 -8.04 1.30
N LEU A 302 -13.54 -7.16 1.08
CA LEU A 302 -13.24 -5.77 0.74
C LEU A 302 -12.63 -5.04 1.95
N ALA A 303 -12.89 -5.50 3.19
CA ALA A 303 -12.34 -4.92 4.40
C ALA A 303 -10.84 -5.21 4.60
N CYS A 304 -10.26 -6.32 4.15
CA CYS A 304 -8.82 -6.56 4.42
C CYS A 304 -7.85 -5.87 3.43
N LEU A 305 -8.23 -5.72 2.16
CA LEU A 305 -7.47 -4.90 1.20
C LEU A 305 -7.77 -3.42 1.32
N SER A 306 -9.00 -3.08 1.74
CA SER A 306 -9.25 -1.74 2.20
C SER A 306 -8.44 -1.51 3.47
N LEU A 307 -8.53 -2.21 4.60
CA LEU A 307 -8.03 -1.73 5.90
C LEU A 307 -6.53 -1.45 6.04
N ILE A 308 -5.62 -2.01 5.23
CA ILE A 308 -4.21 -1.57 5.22
C ILE A 308 -4.01 -0.34 4.31
N ILE A 309 -4.90 -0.17 3.34
CA ILE A 309 -5.07 1.01 2.46
C ILE A 309 -6.04 2.06 3.07
N PHE A 310 -6.93 1.69 4.00
CA PHE A 310 -8.02 2.45 4.62
C PHE A 310 -7.61 2.95 6.00
N ALA A 311 -6.75 2.22 6.72
CA ALA A 311 -6.02 2.79 7.85
C ALA A 311 -5.15 3.99 7.39
N TYR A 312 -4.74 4.01 6.12
CA TYR A 312 -4.09 5.17 5.49
C TYR A 312 -5.03 6.35 5.24
N VAL A 313 -6.29 6.12 4.91
CA VAL A 313 -7.26 7.19 4.62
C VAL A 313 -7.90 7.76 5.90
N VAL A 314 -8.04 6.95 6.95
CA VAL A 314 -8.67 7.40 8.22
C VAL A 314 -7.70 8.18 9.12
N SER A 315 -6.39 7.97 9.04
CA SER A 315 -5.42 8.75 9.85
C SER A 315 -4.88 10.03 9.19
N VAL A 316 -5.24 10.31 7.93
CA VAL A 316 -4.88 11.58 7.26
C VAL A 316 -6.04 12.60 7.30
N TYR A 317 -7.26 12.18 7.66
CA TYR A 317 -8.46 13.05 7.65
C TYR A 317 -9.36 12.92 8.89
N LEU A 318 -8.80 12.56 10.04
CA LEU A 318 -9.36 12.83 11.38
C LEU A 318 -8.27 13.47 12.26
#